data_AF-A0A517WMR7-F1
#
_entry.id   AF-A0A517WMR7-F1
#
_cell.length_a   1.000
_cell.length_b   1.000
_cell.length_c   1.000
_cell.angle_alpha   90.00
_cell.angle_beta   90.00
_cell.angle_gamma   90.00
#
_symmetry.space_group_name_H-M   'P 1'
#
loop_
_entity.id
_entity.type
_entity.pdbx_description
1 polymer ?
#
loop_
_entity_poly.entity_id
_entity_poly.type
_entity_poly.pdbx_seq_one_letter_code
_entity_poly.pdbx_strand_id
1 'polypeptide(L)'
;MHARYKYFTSLMLMLFCFCQRGMAADRHILTAPYFLPGDAYFHTAISEKVLKQLSDDPAHPFEYGRINWQRQHAGYYSLSLGKQNRNLAKKIKAAYYSIRHNLVPLQLEVWGRSPNTVADHPLDRKTEFIEINRLSLFFVNENFDWKKNRFPLKYNEDWYKQLSNFGFPNGDYGALVRTPDAILESWRLSTSISPLSVELPEVPIIEKQAIKVPMVAKGRLKALMLIDTRYKKYYKRKDRQELFEITNEMITPYIAEEGAWKEI
;
A
#
# COMPACT_ATOMS: atom_id res chain seq x y z
N MET A 1 -44.78 6.01 -48.43
CA MET A 1 -43.32 5.79 -48.33
C MET A 1 -42.61 6.62 -47.25
N HIS A 2 -43.12 7.77 -46.81
CA HIS A 2 -42.41 8.67 -45.87
C HIS A 2 -42.37 8.24 -44.39
N ALA A 3 -43.31 7.41 -43.90
CA ALA A 3 -43.33 7.03 -42.49
C ALA A 3 -42.19 6.04 -42.12
N ARG A 4 -41.89 5.06 -43.00
CA ARG A 4 -40.86 4.04 -42.75
C ARG A 4 -39.44 4.62 -42.69
N TYR A 5 -39.17 5.69 -43.43
CA TYR A 5 -37.86 6.34 -43.45
C TYR A 5 -37.56 7.09 -42.15
N LYS A 6 -38.58 7.71 -41.52
CA LYS A 6 -38.45 8.43 -40.23
C LYS A 6 -38.21 7.49 -39.04
N TYR A 7 -38.77 6.28 -39.08
CA TYR A 7 -38.50 5.26 -38.06
C TYR A 7 -37.08 4.71 -38.17
N PHE A 8 -36.57 4.52 -39.39
CA PHE A 8 -35.23 3.98 -39.62
C PHE A 8 -34.13 4.97 -39.19
N THR A 9 -34.32 6.28 -39.45
CA THR A 9 -33.38 7.31 -39.00
C THR A 9 -33.40 7.51 -37.49
N SER A 10 -34.56 7.44 -36.84
CA SER A 10 -34.67 7.51 -35.37
C SER A 10 -34.03 6.30 -34.66
N LEU A 11 -34.20 5.09 -35.23
CA LEU A 11 -33.57 3.87 -34.73
C LEU A 11 -32.04 3.90 -34.89
N MET A 12 -31.53 4.39 -36.03
CA MET A 12 -30.10 4.58 -36.27
C MET A 12 -29.48 5.63 -35.33
N LEU A 13 -30.16 6.74 -35.06
CA LEU A 13 -29.70 7.75 -34.10
C LEU A 13 -29.67 7.21 -32.66
N MET A 14 -30.65 6.40 -32.25
CA MET A 14 -30.60 5.71 -30.96
C MET A 14 -29.46 4.70 -30.88
N LEU A 15 -29.20 3.93 -31.94
CA LEU A 15 -28.07 2.99 -32.01
C LEU A 15 -26.71 3.69 -31.96
N PHE A 16 -26.57 4.86 -32.59
CA PHE A 16 -25.36 5.68 -32.51
C PHE A 16 -25.15 6.29 -31.10
N CYS A 17 -26.22 6.73 -30.43
CA CYS A 17 -26.15 7.19 -29.04
C CYS A 17 -25.77 6.07 -28.06
N PHE A 18 -26.17 4.82 -28.32
CA PHE A 18 -25.73 3.66 -27.55
C PHE A 18 -24.28 3.24 -27.87
N CYS A 19 -23.84 3.37 -29.12
CA CYS A 19 -22.44 3.11 -29.49
C CYS A 19 -21.47 4.14 -28.89
N GLN A 20 -21.85 5.42 -28.83
CA GLN A 20 -21.00 6.45 -28.18
C GLN A 20 -20.94 6.29 -26.65
N ARG A 21 -21.98 5.74 -26.00
CA ARG A 21 -21.92 5.36 -24.58
C ARG A 21 -21.09 4.11 -24.31
N GLY A 22 -20.90 3.26 -25.32
CA GLY A 22 -20.02 2.08 -25.25
C GLY A 22 -18.52 2.42 -25.39
N MET A 23 -18.17 3.51 -26.09
CA MET A 23 -16.77 3.90 -26.31
C MET A 23 -16.22 4.92 -25.30
N ALA A 24 -17.07 5.57 -24.51
CA ALA A 24 -16.63 6.42 -23.38
C ALA A 24 -16.34 5.61 -22.09
N ALA A 25 -16.38 4.28 -22.17
CA ALA A 25 -16.18 3.36 -21.06
C ALA A 25 -14.99 2.44 -21.29
N ASP A 26 -13.83 3.00 -21.66
CA ASP A 26 -12.54 2.38 -21.31
C ASP A 26 -12.37 2.46 -19.78
N ARG A 27 -13.17 1.66 -19.07
CA ARG A 27 -13.13 1.46 -17.62
C ARG A 27 -11.94 0.56 -17.27
N HIS A 28 -10.74 0.99 -17.60
CA HIS A 28 -9.56 0.57 -16.82
C HIS A 28 -9.57 1.37 -15.52
N ILE A 29 -10.52 1.08 -14.63
CA ILE A 29 -10.52 1.63 -13.27
C ILE A 29 -9.36 0.93 -12.57
N LEU A 30 -8.20 1.59 -12.58
CA LEU A 30 -7.05 1.18 -11.78
C LEU A 30 -7.51 1.25 -10.32
N THR A 31 -7.60 0.09 -9.65
CA THR A 31 -7.95 0.09 -8.23
C THR A 31 -6.72 0.48 -7.42
N ALA A 32 -6.48 1.79 -7.33
CA ALA A 32 -5.34 2.45 -6.70
C ALA A 32 -3.96 2.14 -7.39
N PRO A 33 -2.97 3.02 -7.26
CA PRO A 33 -1.56 2.74 -7.60
C PRO A 33 -0.77 2.02 -6.50
N TYR A 34 0.45 1.60 -6.83
CA TYR A 34 1.52 1.35 -5.86
C TYR A 34 2.05 2.69 -5.29
N PHE A 35 3.32 2.75 -4.90
CA PHE A 35 3.96 4.02 -4.55
C PHE A 35 4.05 4.92 -5.79
N LEU A 36 3.63 6.17 -5.64
CA LEU A 36 3.86 7.20 -6.64
C LEU A 36 4.89 8.19 -6.11
N PRO A 37 5.79 8.72 -6.97
CA PRO A 37 6.62 9.86 -6.60
C PRO A 37 5.73 11.00 -6.06
N GLY A 38 6.12 11.56 -4.92
CA GLY A 38 5.29 12.52 -4.18
C GLY A 38 4.59 11.93 -2.95
N ASP A 39 4.43 10.60 -2.87
CA ASP A 39 3.85 9.97 -1.67
C ASP A 39 4.80 10.15 -0.46
N ALA A 40 4.24 10.57 0.68
CA ALA A 40 4.97 10.77 1.94
C ALA A 40 5.41 9.47 2.62
N TYR A 41 4.88 8.33 2.19
CA TYR A 41 5.23 7.02 2.74
C TYR A 41 5.26 5.91 1.69
N PHE A 42 5.99 4.85 2.00
CA PHE A 42 5.89 3.56 1.33
C PHE A 42 5.25 2.54 2.29
N HIS A 43 4.15 1.91 1.87
CA HIS A 43 3.43 0.94 2.68
C HIS A 43 3.79 -0.49 2.27
N THR A 44 4.04 -1.36 3.25
CA THR A 44 4.27 -2.79 3.07
C THR A 44 3.50 -3.61 4.11
N ALA A 45 3.29 -4.88 3.84
CA ALA A 45 2.70 -5.84 4.78
C ALA A 45 3.78 -6.82 5.25
N ILE A 46 4.09 -6.80 6.54
CA ILE A 46 5.14 -7.63 7.13
C ILE A 46 4.55 -8.94 7.66
N SER A 47 5.23 -10.03 7.31
CA SER A 47 4.99 -11.38 7.80
C SER A 47 6.31 -12.02 8.21
N GLU A 48 6.23 -13.16 8.91
CA GLU A 48 7.42 -13.94 9.25
C GLU A 48 8.20 -14.36 7.98
N LYS A 49 7.48 -14.65 6.88
CA LYS A 49 8.09 -14.97 5.58
C LYS A 49 8.96 -13.82 5.07
N VAL A 50 8.45 -12.58 5.12
CA VAL A 50 9.21 -11.39 4.69
C VAL A 50 10.44 -11.19 5.58
N LEU A 51 10.30 -11.41 6.89
CA LEU A 51 11.41 -11.28 7.83
C LEU A 51 12.48 -12.37 7.66
N LYS A 52 12.09 -13.58 7.24
CA LYS A 52 13.02 -14.65 6.85
C LYS A 52 13.80 -14.26 5.60
N GLN A 53 13.12 -13.77 4.56
CA GLN A 53 13.79 -13.27 3.34
C GLN A 53 14.81 -12.17 3.65
N LEU A 54 14.48 -11.23 4.55
CA LEU A 54 15.41 -10.20 5.00
C LEU A 54 16.58 -10.73 5.85
N SER A 55 16.40 -11.88 6.51
CA SER A 55 17.47 -12.52 7.27
C SER A 55 18.45 -13.24 6.34
N ASP A 56 17.93 -13.86 5.28
CA ASP A 56 18.71 -14.57 4.27
C ASP A 56 19.41 -13.59 3.32
N ASP A 57 18.73 -12.51 2.95
CA ASP A 57 19.25 -11.41 2.13
C ASP A 57 18.91 -10.05 2.79
N PRO A 58 19.85 -9.46 3.56
CA PRO A 58 19.65 -8.15 4.18
C PRO A 58 19.37 -7.00 3.20
N ALA A 59 19.66 -7.17 1.91
CA ALA A 59 19.37 -6.19 0.87
C ALA A 59 18.01 -6.41 0.20
N HIS A 60 17.28 -7.47 0.57
CA HIS A 60 15.99 -7.82 -0.01
C HIS A 60 15.02 -6.64 0.11
N PRO A 61 14.42 -6.18 -1.00
CA PRO A 61 13.53 -5.03 -0.98
C PRO A 61 12.16 -5.38 -0.40
N PHE A 62 11.54 -4.41 0.27
CA PHE A 62 10.16 -4.51 0.74
C PHE A 62 9.20 -4.31 -0.41
N GLU A 63 8.25 -5.24 -0.57
CA GLU A 63 7.20 -5.14 -1.57
C GLU A 63 6.05 -4.26 -1.08
N TYR A 64 5.43 -3.49 -1.98
CA TYR A 64 4.34 -2.61 -1.63
C TYR A 64 3.12 -3.43 -1.20
N GLY A 65 2.56 -3.10 -0.03
CA GLY A 65 1.47 -3.82 0.60
C GLY A 65 0.16 -3.59 -0.14
N ARG A 66 -0.13 -4.38 -1.17
CA ARG A 66 -1.44 -4.44 -1.85
C ARG A 66 -2.24 -5.67 -1.46
N ILE A 67 -3.55 -5.44 -1.38
CA ILE A 67 -4.57 -6.42 -0.99
C ILE A 67 -5.21 -7.10 -2.21
N ASN A 68 -5.08 -6.53 -3.43
CA ASN A 68 -5.76 -7.06 -4.62
C ASN A 68 -4.79 -7.31 -5.80
N TRP A 69 -4.89 -8.51 -6.37
CA TRP A 69 -4.14 -8.99 -7.53
C TRP A 69 -4.76 -8.47 -8.82
N GLN A 70 -4.46 -7.24 -9.24
CA GLN A 70 -4.74 -6.79 -10.60
C GLN A 70 -3.53 -7.04 -11.51
N ARG A 71 -3.76 -7.20 -12.83
CA ARG A 71 -2.69 -7.44 -13.80
C ARG A 71 -1.96 -6.16 -14.25
N GLN A 72 -2.62 -5.00 -14.11
CA GLN A 72 -2.11 -3.70 -14.52
C GLN A 72 -2.05 -2.77 -13.31
N HIS A 73 -0.91 -2.15 -13.08
CA HIS A 73 -0.71 -1.22 -11.96
C HIS A 73 0.21 -0.08 -12.36
N ALA A 74 -0.02 1.09 -11.79
CA ALA A 74 0.87 2.24 -11.87
C ALA A 74 1.79 2.32 -10.63
N GLY A 75 2.99 2.85 -10.82
CA GLY A 75 3.91 3.19 -9.75
C GLY A 75 4.99 2.15 -9.48
N TYR A 76 5.69 2.34 -8.36
CA TYR A 76 6.88 1.61 -7.97
C TYR A 76 6.53 0.53 -6.95
N TYR A 77 6.90 -0.70 -7.25
CA TYR A 77 6.47 -1.89 -6.52
C TYR A 77 7.25 -2.13 -5.22
N SER A 78 8.53 -1.74 -5.18
CA SER A 78 9.44 -2.21 -4.14
C SER A 78 10.40 -1.11 -3.66
N LEU A 79 10.80 -1.21 -2.40
CA LEU A 79 11.71 -0.29 -1.72
C LEU A 79 12.84 -1.05 -1.03
N SER A 80 14.08 -0.74 -1.40
CA SER A 80 15.27 -1.12 -0.66
C SER A 80 15.63 -0.05 0.36
N LEU A 81 16.02 -0.47 1.56
CA LEU A 81 16.34 0.44 2.66
C LEU A 81 17.68 1.17 2.48
N GLY A 82 18.60 0.64 1.67
CA GLY A 82 19.94 1.20 1.55
C GLY A 82 20.79 1.04 2.82
N LYS A 83 22.09 1.36 2.72
CA LYS A 83 23.08 1.13 3.79
C LYS A 83 22.81 1.99 5.03
N GLN A 84 22.26 3.18 4.85
CA GLN A 84 21.96 4.13 5.93
C GLN A 84 20.84 3.65 6.87
N ASN A 85 20.07 2.64 6.46
CA ASN A 85 18.99 2.04 7.25
C ASN A 85 19.28 0.59 7.66
N ARG A 86 20.57 0.18 7.69
CA ARG A 86 21.01 -1.19 7.99
C ARG A 86 20.49 -1.74 9.32
N ASN A 87 20.24 -0.86 10.30
CA ASN A 87 19.76 -1.27 11.62
C ASN A 87 18.23 -1.28 11.69
N LEU A 88 17.55 -0.49 10.85
CA LEU A 88 16.10 -0.40 10.82
C LEU A 88 15.45 -1.77 10.57
N ALA A 89 15.96 -2.58 9.63
CA ALA A 89 15.44 -3.93 9.37
C ALA A 89 15.50 -4.84 10.61
N LYS A 90 16.59 -4.77 11.39
CA LYS A 90 16.74 -5.53 12.64
C LYS A 90 15.72 -5.08 13.69
N LYS A 91 15.48 -3.77 13.80
CA LYS A 91 14.49 -3.21 14.72
C LYS A 91 13.06 -3.55 14.31
N ILE A 92 12.76 -3.57 13.01
CA ILE A 92 11.47 -4.05 12.46
C ILE A 92 11.24 -5.51 12.85
N LYS A 93 12.24 -6.37 12.68
CA LYS A 93 12.17 -7.78 13.09
C LYS A 93 11.89 -7.91 14.59
N ALA A 94 12.62 -7.17 15.42
CA ALA A 94 12.42 -7.19 16.87
C ALA A 94 11.02 -6.68 17.28
N ALA A 95 10.52 -5.60 16.67
CA ALA A 95 9.18 -5.08 16.92
C ALA A 95 8.10 -6.09 16.52
N TYR A 96 8.23 -6.72 15.35
CA TYR A 96 7.30 -7.75 14.90
C TYR A 96 7.17 -8.88 15.92
N TYR A 97 8.30 -9.46 16.36
CA TYR A 97 8.25 -10.56 17.34
C TYR A 97 7.71 -10.12 18.70
N SER A 98 8.02 -8.90 19.14
CA SER A 98 7.43 -8.34 20.37
C SER A 98 5.91 -8.23 20.27
N ILE A 99 5.37 -7.71 19.17
CA ILE A 99 3.92 -7.60 18.94
C ILE A 99 3.27 -8.98 18.91
N ARG A 100 3.90 -9.96 18.23
CA ARG A 100 3.38 -11.33 18.15
C ARG A 100 3.37 -12.04 19.50
N HIS A 101 4.34 -11.74 20.34
CA HIS A 101 4.45 -12.34 21.67
C HIS A 101 3.48 -11.71 22.67
N ASN A 102 3.34 -10.39 22.64
CA ASN A 102 2.72 -9.64 23.74
C ASN A 102 1.29 -9.15 23.44
N LEU A 103 0.92 -8.97 22.18
CA LEU A 103 -0.28 -8.19 21.82
C LEU A 103 -1.24 -8.93 20.91
N VAL A 104 -0.76 -9.46 19.78
CA VAL A 104 -1.61 -10.14 18.80
C VAL A 104 -0.97 -11.44 18.31
N PRO A 105 -1.51 -12.60 18.71
CA PRO A 105 -1.02 -13.90 18.27
C PRO A 105 -0.97 -14.03 16.74
N LEU A 106 0.01 -14.80 16.25
CA LEU A 106 0.11 -15.17 14.85
C LEU A 106 -1.11 -15.99 14.42
N GLN A 107 -1.76 -15.60 13.33
CA GLN A 107 -2.85 -16.38 12.71
C GLN A 107 -2.37 -16.95 11.39
N LEU A 108 -2.52 -18.26 11.24
CA LEU A 108 -2.11 -19.03 10.08
C LEU A 108 -3.33 -19.66 9.42
N GLU A 109 -3.40 -19.59 8.10
CA GLU A 109 -4.31 -20.38 7.28
C GLU A 109 -3.53 -21.52 6.63
N VAL A 110 -4.14 -22.70 6.60
CA VAL A 110 -3.57 -23.88 5.94
C VAL A 110 -4.05 -23.88 4.49
N TRP A 111 -3.10 -23.76 3.56
CA TRP A 111 -3.34 -23.96 2.14
C TRP A 111 -2.88 -25.37 1.75
N GLY A 112 -3.71 -26.06 0.96
CA GLY A 112 -3.48 -27.48 0.61
C GLY A 112 -4.20 -28.44 1.55
N ARG A 113 -3.69 -29.68 1.70
CA ARG A 113 -4.27 -30.66 2.61
C ARG A 113 -3.84 -30.36 4.05
N SER A 114 -4.78 -30.45 4.99
CA SER A 114 -4.47 -30.44 6.41
C SER A 114 -3.57 -31.64 6.74
N PRO A 115 -2.57 -31.51 7.63
CA PRO A 115 -1.78 -32.64 8.09
C PRO A 115 -2.64 -33.72 8.79
N ASN A 116 -3.88 -33.41 9.15
CA ASN A 116 -4.85 -34.33 9.76
C ASN A 116 -5.79 -35.01 8.76
N THR A 117 -5.57 -34.86 7.44
CA THR A 117 -6.48 -35.44 6.43
C THR A 117 -6.14 -36.91 6.18
N VAL A 118 -6.98 -37.81 6.68
CA VAL A 118 -6.92 -39.26 6.40
C VAL A 118 -7.48 -39.50 5.00
N ALA A 119 -6.65 -39.66 3.99
CA ALA A 119 -7.13 -40.23 2.73
C ALA A 119 -6.01 -40.86 1.88
N ASP A 120 -6.35 -42.02 1.31
CA ASP A 120 -5.50 -43.12 0.85
C ASP A 120 -4.71 -42.93 -0.46
N HIS A 121 -4.63 -41.72 -1.00
CA HIS A 121 -3.88 -41.47 -2.24
C HIS A 121 -2.94 -40.27 -2.11
N PRO A 122 -1.63 -40.45 -2.37
CA PRO A 122 -0.67 -39.36 -2.34
C PRO A 122 -0.79 -38.55 -3.64
N LEU A 123 -1.13 -37.28 -3.52
CA LEU A 123 -0.91 -36.27 -4.55
C LEU A 123 0.04 -35.23 -3.95
N ASP A 124 1.07 -34.83 -4.71
CA ASP A 124 2.24 -34.01 -4.33
C ASP A 124 1.96 -32.57 -3.83
N ARG A 125 0.77 -32.26 -3.33
CA ARG A 125 0.47 -30.92 -2.79
C ARG A 125 1.03 -30.78 -1.38
N LYS A 126 2.18 -30.10 -1.28
CA LYS A 126 2.77 -29.67 0.00
C LYS A 126 1.77 -28.80 0.77
N THR A 127 1.61 -29.08 2.06
CA THR A 127 0.88 -28.22 2.99
C THR A 127 1.67 -26.94 3.21
N GLU A 128 1.02 -25.79 3.04
CA GLU A 128 1.62 -24.47 3.29
C GLU A 128 0.84 -23.74 4.39
N PHE A 129 1.57 -23.13 5.33
CA PHE A 129 1.00 -22.24 6.34
C PHE A 129 1.21 -20.79 5.91
N ILE A 130 0.11 -20.05 5.76
CA ILE A 130 0.12 -18.67 5.29
C ILE A 130 -0.33 -17.75 6.43
N GLU A 131 0.49 -16.78 6.77
CA GLU A 131 0.13 -15.74 7.74
C GLU A 131 -0.96 -14.82 7.17
N ILE A 132 -2.13 -14.82 7.81
CA ILE A 132 -3.30 -14.06 7.34
C ILE A 132 -3.46 -12.72 8.05
N ASN A 133 -2.92 -12.55 9.26
CA ASN A 133 -3.03 -11.32 10.05
C ASN A 133 -1.74 -10.48 10.02
N ARG A 134 -1.15 -10.32 8.82
CA ARG A 134 0.08 -9.54 8.58
C ARG A 134 0.01 -8.13 9.18
N LEU A 135 1.13 -7.62 9.67
CA LEU A 135 1.22 -6.26 10.23
C LEU A 135 1.46 -5.24 9.12
N SER A 136 0.83 -4.07 9.22
CA SER A 136 1.08 -2.98 8.27
C SER A 136 2.29 -2.19 8.71
N LEU A 137 3.21 -1.92 7.78
CA LEU A 137 4.41 -1.14 8.03
C LEU A 137 4.51 -0.01 7.02
N PHE A 138 4.83 1.18 7.52
CA PHE A 138 4.93 2.39 6.72
C PHE A 138 6.31 3.00 6.88
N PHE A 139 7.08 3.06 5.80
CA PHE A 139 8.33 3.79 5.78
C PHE A 139 8.06 5.26 5.49
N VAL A 140 8.57 6.13 6.36
CA VAL A 140 8.51 7.60 6.25
C VAL A 140 9.91 8.17 6.42
N ASN A 141 10.13 9.41 5.99
CA ASN A 141 11.37 10.13 6.31
C ASN A 141 11.56 10.20 7.82
N GLU A 142 12.81 10.11 8.30
CA GLU A 142 13.12 10.14 9.74
C GLU A 142 12.57 11.40 10.45
N ASN A 143 12.60 12.55 9.76
CA ASN A 143 12.10 13.83 10.26
C ASN A 143 10.57 14.02 10.09
N PHE A 144 9.84 13.05 9.54
CA PHE A 144 8.39 13.16 9.39
C PHE A 144 7.70 13.16 10.76
N ASP A 145 7.03 14.26 11.09
CA ASP A 145 6.27 14.41 12.33
C ASP A 145 4.86 13.82 12.17
N TRP A 146 4.75 12.51 12.34
CA TRP A 146 3.49 11.76 12.29
C TRP A 146 2.59 11.97 13.53
N LYS A 147 3.10 12.63 14.59
CA LYS A 147 2.32 12.98 15.77
C LYS A 147 1.54 14.26 15.54
N LYS A 148 2.16 15.26 14.91
CA LYS A 148 1.50 16.49 14.49
C LYS A 148 0.61 16.25 13.28
N ASN A 149 1.16 15.64 12.24
CA ASN A 149 0.43 15.36 10.99
C ASN A 149 -0.45 14.11 11.13
N ARG A 150 -1.54 14.02 10.38
CA ARG A 150 -2.42 12.85 10.43
C ARG A 150 -1.86 11.71 9.58
N PHE A 151 -1.92 10.49 10.12
CA PHE A 151 -1.41 9.29 9.49
C PHE A 151 -2.53 8.26 9.31
N PRO A 152 -2.56 7.42 8.24
CA PRO A 152 -1.62 7.33 7.11
C PRO A 152 -2.12 8.03 5.83
N LEU A 153 -1.90 9.34 5.71
CA LEU A 153 -2.18 10.11 4.49
C LEU A 153 -0.97 10.18 3.56
N LYS A 154 -1.16 10.12 2.24
CA LYS A 154 -0.05 10.13 1.27
C LYS A 154 0.53 11.53 1.02
N TYR A 155 -0.21 12.60 1.30
CA TYR A 155 0.21 13.98 1.04
C TYR A 155 0.71 14.25 -0.38
N ASN A 156 0.11 13.61 -1.37
CA ASN A 156 0.47 13.74 -2.77
C ASN A 156 -0.72 14.30 -3.54
N GLU A 157 -0.58 15.52 -4.09
CA GLU A 157 -1.60 16.14 -4.96
C GLU A 157 -1.29 15.93 -6.44
N ASP A 158 -0.02 15.69 -6.81
CA ASP A 158 0.41 15.42 -8.19
C ASP A 158 0.17 13.96 -8.63
N TRP A 159 -0.54 13.17 -7.83
CA TRP A 159 -0.84 11.76 -8.10
C TRP A 159 -1.46 11.55 -9.50
N TYR A 160 -2.29 12.47 -9.98
CA TYR A 160 -2.93 12.37 -11.29
C TYR A 160 -1.92 12.47 -12.44
N LYS A 161 -0.92 13.35 -12.33
CA LYS A 161 0.18 13.46 -13.31
C LYS A 161 1.00 12.17 -13.33
N GLN A 162 1.33 11.67 -12.14
CA GLN A 162 2.08 10.42 -12.02
C GLN A 162 1.31 9.27 -12.66
N LEU A 163 0.01 9.12 -12.37
CA LEU A 163 -0.83 8.08 -12.98
C LEU A 163 -0.91 8.22 -14.51
N SER A 164 -1.01 9.45 -15.03
CA SER A 164 -1.01 9.72 -16.47
C SER A 164 0.25 9.17 -17.14
N ASN A 165 1.43 9.36 -16.52
CA ASN A 165 2.70 8.82 -17.04
C ASN A 165 2.72 7.28 -17.12
N PHE A 166 1.93 6.58 -16.30
CA PHE A 166 1.79 5.13 -16.34
C PHE A 166 0.64 4.66 -17.26
N GLY A 167 0.02 5.55 -18.04
CA GLY A 167 -1.10 5.21 -18.93
C GLY A 167 -2.46 5.14 -18.22
N PHE A 168 -2.62 5.83 -17.09
CA PHE A 168 -3.88 5.92 -16.33
C PHE A 168 -4.32 7.38 -16.11
N PRO A 169 -4.66 8.14 -17.17
CA PRO A 169 -5.04 9.56 -17.04
C PRO A 169 -6.31 9.78 -16.20
N ASN A 170 -7.17 8.77 -16.10
CA ASN A 170 -8.40 8.78 -15.28
C ASN A 170 -8.28 7.84 -14.06
N GLY A 171 -7.07 7.54 -13.61
CA GLY A 171 -6.86 6.66 -12.46
C GLY A 171 -7.37 7.29 -11.15
N ASP A 172 -7.61 6.47 -10.14
CA ASP A 172 -8.11 6.94 -8.84
C ASP A 172 -6.98 7.22 -7.84
N TYR A 173 -7.20 8.22 -6.99
CA TYR A 173 -6.34 8.47 -5.84
C TYR A 173 -6.36 7.27 -4.88
N GLY A 174 -5.20 6.61 -4.75
CA GLY A 174 -5.03 5.38 -3.96
C GLY A 174 -4.96 5.58 -2.45
N ALA A 175 -5.86 6.38 -1.86
CA ALA A 175 -5.88 6.63 -0.42
C ALA A 175 -6.26 5.38 0.38
N LEU A 176 -5.52 5.13 1.47
CA LEU A 176 -5.88 4.14 2.49
C LEU A 176 -7.05 4.61 3.37
N VAL A 177 -7.19 5.93 3.57
CA VAL A 177 -8.30 6.55 4.31
C VAL A 177 -9.13 7.40 3.34
N ARG A 178 -10.25 6.84 2.89
CA ARG A 178 -11.11 7.43 1.83
C ARG A 178 -12.25 8.30 2.35
N THR A 179 -12.00 9.08 3.40
CA THR A 179 -12.99 10.06 3.90
C THR A 179 -12.74 11.43 3.28
N PRO A 180 -13.77 12.26 3.00
CA PRO A 180 -13.58 13.61 2.47
C PRO A 180 -12.56 14.44 3.24
N ASP A 181 -12.63 14.49 4.58
CA ASP A 181 -11.67 15.21 5.43
C ASP A 181 -10.22 14.78 5.17
N ALA A 182 -9.98 13.47 5.05
CA ALA A 182 -8.65 12.90 4.89
C ALA A 182 -8.07 13.23 3.51
N ILE A 183 -8.91 13.22 2.47
CA ILE A 183 -8.52 13.57 1.10
C ILE A 183 -8.19 15.07 1.05
N LEU A 184 -9.07 15.92 1.59
CA LEU A 184 -8.86 17.36 1.65
C LEU A 184 -7.61 17.74 2.45
N GLU A 185 -7.39 17.11 3.62
CA GLU A 185 -6.17 17.33 4.40
C GLU A 185 -4.92 16.88 3.65
N SER A 186 -4.98 15.71 3.01
CA SER A 186 -3.88 15.17 2.22
C SER A 186 -3.49 16.11 1.08
N TRP A 187 -4.46 16.72 0.38
CA TRP A 187 -4.17 17.67 -0.70
C TRP A 187 -3.72 19.02 -0.15
N ARG A 188 -4.40 19.55 0.87
CA ARG A 188 -4.07 20.87 1.47
C ARG A 188 -2.64 20.93 2.00
N LEU A 189 -2.11 19.82 2.52
CA LEU A 189 -0.76 19.76 3.10
C LEU A 189 0.28 19.15 2.15
N SER A 190 -0.08 18.86 0.89
CA SER A 190 0.79 18.17 -0.08
C SER A 190 2.13 18.87 -0.31
N THR A 191 2.11 20.21 -0.35
CA THR A 191 3.31 21.03 -0.58
C THR A 191 4.11 21.30 0.70
N SER A 192 3.49 21.12 1.87
CA SER A 192 4.12 21.34 3.18
C SER A 192 4.79 20.09 3.74
N ILE A 193 4.33 18.90 3.31
CA ILE A 193 4.90 17.62 3.72
C ILE A 193 5.84 17.12 2.63
N SER A 194 7.11 16.90 3.00
CA SER A 194 8.08 16.37 2.07
C SER A 194 7.72 14.95 1.64
N PRO A 195 7.81 14.63 0.34
CA PRO A 195 7.69 13.26 -0.17
C PRO A 195 8.71 12.33 0.48
N LEU A 196 8.44 11.02 0.46
CA LEU A 196 9.43 10.03 0.87
C LEU A 196 10.71 10.18 0.04
N SER A 197 11.85 10.29 0.71
CA SER A 197 13.15 10.53 0.09
C SER A 197 13.70 9.23 -0.50
N VAL A 198 13.41 9.01 -1.78
CA VAL A 198 13.84 7.84 -2.55
C VAL A 198 14.58 8.22 -3.83
N GLU A 199 15.43 7.32 -4.25
CA GLU A 199 16.03 7.25 -5.57
C GLU A 199 15.19 6.33 -6.43
N LEU A 200 14.67 6.89 -7.52
CA LEU A 200 13.90 6.13 -8.49
C LEU A 200 14.89 5.43 -9.43
N PRO A 201 14.66 4.16 -9.78
CA PRO A 201 15.49 3.46 -10.74
C PRO A 201 15.42 4.12 -12.13
N GLU A 202 16.55 4.18 -12.83
CA GLU A 202 16.65 4.66 -14.21
C GLU A 202 16.14 3.60 -15.20
N VAL A 203 14.83 3.37 -15.18
CA VAL A 203 14.16 2.45 -16.11
C VAL A 203 13.01 3.16 -16.81
N PRO A 204 12.76 2.86 -18.11
CA PRO A 204 11.64 3.45 -18.82
C PRO A 204 10.32 3.01 -18.18
N ILE A 205 9.39 3.95 -18.06
CA ILE A 205 8.01 3.62 -17.69
C ILE A 205 7.35 2.96 -18.89
N ILE A 206 6.88 1.73 -18.71
CA ILE A 206 6.04 1.03 -19.67
C ILE A 206 4.59 1.20 -19.19
N GLU A 207 3.72 1.69 -20.07
CA GLU A 207 2.31 1.92 -19.73
C GLU A 207 1.65 0.66 -19.17
N LYS A 208 0.78 0.86 -18.17
CA LYS A 208 0.01 -0.17 -17.49
C LYS A 208 0.86 -1.23 -16.77
N GLN A 209 2.16 -0.98 -16.61
CA GLN A 209 3.09 -1.84 -15.88
C GLN A 209 3.72 -1.10 -14.70
N ALA A 210 3.81 -1.80 -13.58
CA ALA A 210 4.54 -1.29 -12.42
C ALA A 210 6.04 -1.48 -12.60
N ILE A 211 6.80 -0.53 -12.05
CA ILE A 211 8.25 -0.66 -11.97
C ILE A 211 8.59 -1.63 -10.84
N LYS A 212 9.18 -2.77 -11.21
CA LYS A 212 9.60 -3.83 -10.27
C LYS A 212 11.02 -3.67 -9.75
N VAL A 213 11.85 -2.91 -10.47
CA VAL A 213 13.20 -2.55 -10.00
C VAL A 213 13.03 -1.71 -8.73
N PRO A 214 13.71 -2.05 -7.63
CA PRO A 214 13.47 -1.39 -6.36
C PRO A 214 13.93 0.06 -6.39
N MET A 215 13.12 0.92 -5.78
CA MET A 215 13.59 2.22 -5.34
C MET A 215 14.58 2.03 -4.20
N VAL A 216 15.49 2.97 -4.02
CA VAL A 216 16.43 2.95 -2.90
C VAL A 216 16.17 4.17 -2.02
N ALA A 217 16.07 3.99 -0.70
CA ALA A 217 16.00 5.15 0.19
C ALA A 217 17.25 6.04 0.01
N LYS A 218 17.10 7.36 -0.10
CA LYS A 218 18.24 8.31 -0.14
C LYS A 218 18.69 8.72 1.24
N GLY A 219 17.73 8.85 2.16
CA GLY A 219 17.95 9.29 3.53
C GLY A 219 17.72 8.19 4.56
N ARG A 220 17.91 8.56 5.83
CA ARG A 220 17.45 7.76 6.95
C ARG A 220 15.93 7.79 7.02
N LEU A 221 15.37 6.63 7.29
CA LEU A 221 13.94 6.41 7.40
C LEU A 221 13.61 5.99 8.83
N LYS A 222 12.34 6.17 9.18
CA LYS A 222 11.72 5.44 10.28
C LYS A 222 10.51 4.68 9.77
N ALA A 223 10.12 3.65 10.50
CA ALA A 223 8.97 2.83 10.17
C ALA A 223 7.88 3.00 11.24
N LEU A 224 6.63 3.11 10.80
CA LEU A 224 5.46 3.10 11.68
C LEU A 224 4.74 1.77 11.46
N MET A 225 4.71 0.92 12.49
CA MET A 225 4.07 -0.39 12.44
C MET A 225 2.71 -0.35 13.12
N LEU A 226 1.71 -0.89 12.45
CA LEU A 226 0.33 -1.00 12.93
C LEU A 226 -0.06 -2.47 13.10
N ILE A 227 -0.86 -2.71 14.13
CA ILE A 227 -1.36 -4.05 14.46
C ILE A 227 -2.52 -4.47 13.55
N ASP A 228 -3.29 -3.51 13.03
CA ASP A 228 -4.40 -3.80 12.12
C ASP A 228 -4.51 -2.81 10.95
N THR A 229 -5.31 -3.20 9.94
CA THR A 229 -5.46 -2.49 8.67
C THR A 229 -6.62 -1.48 8.65
N ARG A 230 -7.25 -1.21 9.80
CA ARG A 230 -8.39 -0.26 9.92
C ARG A 230 -7.85 1.17 10.02
N TYR A 231 -7.13 1.61 9.00
CA TYR A 231 -6.39 2.87 8.92
C TYR A 231 -7.19 4.12 9.33
N LYS A 232 -8.51 4.11 9.10
CA LYS A 232 -9.40 5.20 9.57
C LYS A 232 -9.34 5.43 11.08
N LYS A 233 -9.14 4.38 11.89
CA LYS A 233 -9.00 4.48 13.35
C LYS A 233 -7.73 5.22 13.74
N TYR A 234 -6.62 4.91 13.06
CA TYR A 234 -5.33 5.58 13.24
C TYR A 234 -5.39 7.05 12.83
N TYR A 235 -6.02 7.35 11.69
CA TYR A 235 -6.25 8.71 11.22
C TYR A 235 -7.05 9.55 12.23
N LYS A 236 -8.19 9.00 12.70
CA LYS A 236 -9.01 9.67 13.71
C LYS A 236 -8.41 9.60 15.13
N ARG A 237 -7.29 8.88 15.33
CA ARG A 237 -6.66 8.61 16.64
C ARG A 237 -7.68 8.11 17.66
N LYS A 238 -8.45 7.10 17.25
CA LYS A 238 -9.43 6.47 18.14
C LYS A 238 -8.70 5.87 19.34
N ASP A 239 -9.27 6.01 20.53
CA ASP A 239 -8.63 5.53 21.76
C ASP A 239 -8.17 4.07 21.65
N ARG A 240 -7.05 3.78 22.32
CA ARG A 240 -6.40 2.48 22.42
C ARG A 240 -5.93 1.91 21.08
N GLN A 241 -5.73 2.75 20.07
CA GLN A 241 -4.95 2.31 18.90
C GLN A 241 -3.47 2.28 19.31
N GLU A 242 -2.79 1.17 19.01
CA GLU A 242 -1.36 1.01 19.26
C GLU A 242 -0.57 1.16 17.96
N LEU A 243 0.54 1.89 18.05
CA LEU A 243 1.45 2.17 16.96
C LEU A 243 2.88 2.05 17.47
N PHE A 244 3.77 1.46 16.68
CA PHE A 244 5.19 1.35 17.01
C PHE A 244 5.99 2.22 16.07
N GLU A 245 6.66 3.23 16.61
CA GLU A 245 7.69 3.97 15.89
C GLU A 245 9.00 3.19 15.98
N ILE A 246 9.61 2.93 14.83
CA ILE A 246 10.81 2.12 14.74
C ILE A 246 11.85 2.94 14.00
N THR A 247 12.94 3.27 14.68
CA THR A 247 14.08 3.96 14.10
C THR A 247 15.26 2.99 13.93
N ASN A 248 16.41 3.48 13.48
CA ASN A 248 17.62 2.66 13.46
C ASN A 248 18.15 2.37 14.88
N GLU A 249 17.72 3.16 15.86
CA GLU A 249 18.22 3.14 17.23
C GLU A 249 17.28 2.40 18.17
N MET A 250 15.98 2.66 18.09
CA MET A 250 15.01 2.20 19.08
C MET A 250 13.66 1.83 18.48
N ILE A 251 12.85 1.17 19.31
CA ILE A 251 11.44 0.89 19.06
C ILE A 251 10.70 1.61 20.19
N THR A 252 9.81 2.53 19.82
CA THR A 252 9.01 3.30 20.77
C THR A 252 7.53 2.96 20.54
N PRO A 253 6.88 2.28 21.49
CA PRO A 253 5.45 2.03 21.41
C PRO A 253 4.67 3.30 21.77
N TYR A 254 3.52 3.47 21.14
CA TYR A 254 2.58 4.54 21.40
C TYR A 254 1.16 4.02 21.46
N ILE A 255 0.35 4.66 22.31
CA ILE A 255 -1.09 4.45 22.38
C ILE A 255 -1.82 5.77 22.07
N ALA A 256 -2.94 5.66 21.35
CA ALA A 256 -3.85 6.79 21.16
C ALA A 256 -4.73 6.95 22.40
N GLU A 257 -4.69 8.14 23.02
CA GLU A 257 -5.55 8.51 24.14
C GLU A 257 -5.93 9.99 24.02
N GLU A 258 -7.20 10.31 24.25
CA GLU A 258 -7.71 11.70 24.27
C GLU A 258 -7.42 12.43 22.94
N GLY A 259 -7.39 11.68 21.84
CA GLY A 259 -7.10 12.21 20.49
C GLY A 259 -5.62 12.54 20.23
N ALA A 260 -4.71 12.16 21.11
CA ALA A 260 -3.26 12.32 20.98
C ALA A 260 -2.51 10.98 21.04
N TRP A 261 -1.26 10.96 20.60
CA TRP A 261 -0.37 9.80 20.73
C TRP A 261 0.50 9.98 21.97
N LYS A 262 0.43 9.03 22.90
CA LYS A 262 1.23 8.98 24.14
C LYS A 262 2.20 7.80 24.07
N GLU A 263 3.44 8.03 24.47
CA GLU A 263 4.46 6.99 24.59
C GLU A 263 4.15 6.11 25.82
N ILE A 264 4.43 4.80 25.72
CA ILE A 264 4.14 3.81 26.79
C ILE A 264 5.35 2.93 27.12
#